data_AF-A0A7J6U096-F1
#
_entry.id   AF-A0A7J6U096-F1
#
_cell.length_a   1.000
_cell.length_b   1.000
_cell.length_c   1.000
_cell.angle_alpha   90.00
_cell.angle_beta   90.00
_cell.angle_gamma   90.00
#
_symmetry.space_group_name_H-M   'P 1'
#
loop_
_entity.id
_entity.type
_entity.pdbx_description
1 polymer ?
#
loop_
_entity_poly.entity_id
_entity_poly.type
_entity_poly.pdbx_seq_one_letter_code
_entity_poly.pdbx_strand_id
1 'polypeptide(L)'
;GEVVEEGEEEKPSEEGQRSLSTKMVNALNADLPSAVKIRYVVFDLKAYSKHLVAQARLRRGGQDLVDHLGILSEWLALSTGWLHIHANGEVKRFQSGVARSSCVDCLDRTNVFQYHIGCAALCSQLREQGLIGVPEAGEPPPLMVMRELTRMYEEMGDQLAWQYAGSEAHKKYANIMGAGQSLEGHASSSGSLGGHRR
;
A
#
# COMPACT_ATOMS: atom_id res chain seq x y z
N GLY A 1 10.43 42.32 13.98
CA GLY A 1 10.59 40.89 13.65
C GLY A 1 9.69 40.65 12.46
N GLU A 2 10.29 40.44 11.31
CA GLU A 2 9.58 40.20 10.05
C GLU A 2 8.96 38.80 10.13
N VAL A 3 7.63 38.74 10.03
CA VAL A 3 6.90 37.48 9.95
C VAL A 3 7.11 36.97 8.54
N VAL A 4 7.99 35.97 8.39
CA VAL A 4 8.12 35.22 7.14
C VAL A 4 6.81 34.44 6.99
N GLU A 5 5.96 34.89 6.06
CA GLU A 5 4.86 34.07 5.57
C GLU A 5 5.48 32.82 4.94
N GLU A 6 5.30 31.68 5.61
CA GLU A 6 5.52 30.37 4.98
C GLU A 6 4.51 30.25 3.83
N GLY A 7 4.97 30.54 2.61
CA GLY A 7 4.18 30.34 1.42
C GLY A 7 3.73 28.88 1.35
N GLU A 8 2.42 28.64 1.24
CA GLU A 8 1.86 27.32 1.01
C GLU A 8 2.49 26.74 -0.27
N GLU A 9 3.43 25.80 -0.10
CA GLU A 9 4.07 25.11 -1.21
C GLU A 9 3.00 24.29 -1.95
N GLU A 10 2.64 24.72 -3.16
CA GLU A 10 1.58 24.10 -3.94
C GLU A 10 1.92 22.63 -4.22
N LYS A 11 1.06 21.72 -3.75
CA LYS A 11 1.31 20.27 -3.88
C LYS A 11 1.40 19.93 -5.37
N PRO A 12 2.52 19.32 -5.83
CA PRO A 12 2.71 19.03 -7.25
C PRO A 12 1.61 18.09 -7.78
N SER A 13 1.22 18.29 -9.05
CA SER A 13 0.23 17.43 -9.72
C SER A 13 0.66 15.95 -9.71
N GLU A 14 -0.28 15.01 -9.85
CA GLU A 14 0.04 13.58 -9.90
C GLU A 14 1.09 13.26 -10.98
N GLU A 15 0.97 13.90 -12.14
CA GLU A 15 1.93 13.76 -13.23
C GLU A 15 3.31 14.32 -12.88
N GLY A 16 3.35 15.46 -12.18
CA GLY A 16 4.59 16.04 -11.64
C GLY A 16 5.29 15.10 -10.66
N GLN A 17 4.55 14.49 -9.73
CA GLN A 17 5.09 13.54 -8.76
C GLN A 17 5.62 12.26 -9.44
N ARG A 18 4.92 11.74 -10.45
CA ARG A 18 5.36 10.59 -11.26
C ARG A 18 6.64 10.92 -12.04
N SER A 19 6.70 12.10 -12.65
CA SER A 19 7.89 12.58 -13.39
C SER A 19 9.10 12.69 -12.45
N LEU A 20 8.91 13.29 -11.27
CA LEU A 20 9.96 13.44 -10.27
C LEU A 20 10.48 12.07 -9.81
N SER A 21 9.59 11.15 -9.46
CA SER A 21 9.96 9.78 -9.03
C SER A 21 10.75 9.05 -10.10
N THR A 22 10.34 9.18 -11.36
CA THR A 22 11.03 8.56 -12.50
C THR A 22 12.43 9.13 -12.68
N LYS A 23 12.58 10.46 -12.61
CA LYS A 23 13.89 11.12 -12.67
C LYS A 23 14.81 10.68 -11.54
N MET A 24 14.29 10.59 -10.32
CA MET A 24 15.06 10.14 -9.15
C MET A 24 15.52 8.68 -9.30
N VAL A 25 14.64 7.78 -9.73
CA VAL A 25 15.00 6.37 -9.96
C VAL A 25 16.05 6.26 -11.05
N ASN A 26 15.93 7.02 -12.14
CA ASN A 26 16.92 7.01 -13.21
C ASN A 26 18.28 7.53 -12.75
N ALA A 27 18.31 8.59 -11.94
CA ALA A 27 19.54 9.11 -11.34
C ALA A 27 20.20 8.06 -10.43
N LEU A 28 19.44 7.42 -9.54
CA LEU A 28 19.95 6.35 -8.68
C LEU A 28 20.47 5.16 -9.49
N ASN A 29 19.77 4.78 -10.56
CA ASN A 29 20.17 3.67 -11.43
C ASN A 29 21.41 3.96 -12.28
N ALA A 30 21.87 5.21 -12.37
CA ALA A 30 23.13 5.55 -13.02
C ALA A 30 24.32 5.04 -12.20
N ASP A 31 24.21 5.07 -10.87
CA ASP A 31 25.27 4.67 -9.95
C ASP A 31 25.17 3.20 -9.52
N LEU A 32 23.99 2.59 -9.65
CA LEU A 32 23.76 1.22 -9.22
C LEU A 32 24.27 0.17 -10.24
N PRO A 33 24.96 -0.90 -9.76
CA PRO A 33 25.27 -2.06 -10.59
C PRO A 33 24.02 -2.67 -11.22
N SER A 34 24.16 -3.26 -12.41
CA SER A 34 23.04 -3.85 -13.18
C SER A 34 22.19 -4.84 -12.37
N ALA A 35 22.82 -5.60 -11.46
CA ALA A 35 22.15 -6.60 -10.63
C ALA A 35 21.17 -6.03 -9.60
N VAL A 36 21.31 -4.77 -9.19
CA VAL A 36 20.53 -4.15 -8.10
C VAL A 36 19.75 -2.92 -8.56
N LYS A 37 19.59 -2.74 -9.86
CA LYS A 37 18.82 -1.62 -10.41
C LYS A 37 17.38 -1.65 -9.94
N ILE A 38 16.88 -0.48 -9.56
CA ILE A 38 15.51 -0.25 -9.13
C ILE A 38 14.62 -0.25 -10.36
N ARG A 39 13.62 -1.14 -10.37
CA ARG A 39 12.57 -1.15 -11.40
C ARG A 39 11.39 -0.32 -10.89
N TYR A 40 11.13 0.81 -11.56
CA TYR A 40 9.98 1.66 -11.25
C TYR A 40 8.85 1.39 -12.23
N VAL A 41 7.67 1.09 -11.70
CA VAL A 41 6.47 0.77 -12.49
C VAL A 41 5.34 1.68 -12.05
N VAL A 42 4.66 2.28 -13.01
CA VAL A 42 3.46 3.09 -12.78
C VAL A 42 2.24 2.28 -13.22
N PHE A 43 1.25 2.16 -12.34
CA PHE A 43 0.00 1.46 -12.64
C PHE A 43 -1.19 2.30 -12.17
N ASP A 44 -2.11 2.60 -13.08
CA ASP A 44 -3.32 3.36 -12.77
C ASP A 44 -4.44 2.42 -12.30
N LEU A 45 -4.42 2.11 -11.00
CA LEU A 45 -5.42 1.24 -10.38
C LEU A 45 -6.83 1.85 -10.46
N LYS A 46 -6.96 3.18 -10.46
CA LYS A 46 -8.25 3.88 -10.52
C LYS A 46 -8.90 3.71 -11.89
N ALA A 47 -8.12 3.86 -12.96
CA ALA A 47 -8.58 3.62 -14.33
C ALA A 47 -8.95 2.14 -14.51
N TYR A 48 -8.13 1.22 -14.01
CA TYR A 48 -8.38 -0.22 -14.08
C TYR A 48 -9.69 -0.61 -13.37
N SER A 49 -9.93 -0.14 -12.13
CA SER A 49 -11.17 -0.41 -11.42
C SER A 49 -12.41 0.13 -12.14
N LYS A 50 -12.32 1.34 -12.73
CA LYS A 50 -13.43 1.89 -13.54
C LYS A 50 -13.70 1.03 -14.78
N HIS A 51 -12.65 0.54 -15.42
CA HIS A 51 -12.77 -0.33 -16.59
C HIS A 51 -13.48 -1.64 -16.24
N LEU A 52 -13.08 -2.28 -15.13
CA LEU A 52 -13.74 -3.49 -14.62
C LEU A 52 -15.23 -3.28 -14.35
N VAL A 53 -15.58 -2.20 -13.65
CA VAL A 53 -16.98 -1.88 -13.33
C VAL A 53 -17.79 -1.62 -14.60
N ALA A 54 -17.22 -0.90 -15.57
CA ALA A 54 -17.87 -0.64 -16.86
C ALA A 54 -18.12 -1.95 -17.63
N GLN A 55 -17.14 -2.86 -17.66
CA GLN A 55 -17.29 -4.16 -18.31
C GLN A 55 -18.33 -5.06 -17.62
N ALA A 56 -18.33 -5.13 -16.28
CA ALA A 56 -19.32 -5.91 -15.52
C ALA A 56 -20.76 -5.47 -15.81
N ARG A 57 -20.97 -4.16 -16.05
CA ARG A 57 -22.27 -3.60 -16.45
C ARG A 57 -22.70 -3.97 -17.87
N LEU A 58 -21.74 -4.22 -18.76
CA LEU A 58 -22.03 -4.48 -20.18
C LEU A 58 -22.47 -5.92 -20.47
N ARG A 59 -22.53 -6.83 -19.48
CA ARG A 59 -22.97 -8.24 -19.62
C ARG A 59 -22.37 -9.00 -20.81
N ARG A 60 -21.26 -8.54 -21.38
CA ARG A 60 -20.47 -9.32 -22.33
C ARG A 60 -19.64 -10.28 -21.50
N GLY A 61 -20.23 -11.45 -21.25
CA GLY A 61 -19.48 -12.61 -20.80
C GLY A 61 -18.41 -12.97 -21.82
N GLY A 62 -17.22 -13.33 -21.30
CA GLY A 62 -16.21 -14.04 -22.07
C GLY A 62 -14.99 -13.21 -22.47
N GLN A 63 -13.88 -13.47 -21.76
CA GLN A 63 -12.53 -13.72 -22.30
C GLN A 63 -11.64 -12.57 -22.79
N ASP A 64 -12.11 -11.35 -23.05
CA ASP A 64 -11.23 -10.33 -23.67
C ASP A 64 -10.57 -9.32 -22.71
N LEU A 65 -10.81 -9.42 -21.39
CA LEU A 65 -10.05 -8.58 -20.46
C LEU A 65 -8.74 -9.25 -20.09
N VAL A 66 -7.66 -8.76 -20.68
CA VAL A 66 -6.32 -9.00 -20.15
C VAL A 66 -6.28 -8.45 -18.73
N ASP A 67 -6.15 -9.35 -17.75
CA ASP A 67 -5.98 -8.96 -16.36
C ASP A 67 -4.59 -8.36 -16.15
N HIS A 68 -4.44 -7.09 -16.53
CA HIS A 68 -3.18 -6.36 -16.42
C HIS A 68 -2.68 -6.31 -14.97
N LEU A 69 -3.58 -6.28 -14.00
CA LEU A 69 -3.20 -6.28 -12.58
C LEU A 69 -2.68 -7.66 -12.16
N GLY A 70 -3.35 -8.74 -12.56
CA GLY A 70 -2.89 -10.11 -12.34
C GLY A 70 -1.52 -10.37 -12.98
N ILE A 71 -1.35 -10.00 -14.25
CA ILE A 71 -0.07 -10.14 -14.98
C ILE A 71 1.05 -9.36 -14.30
N LEU A 72 0.80 -8.11 -13.92
CA LEU A 72 1.79 -7.30 -13.22
C LEU A 72 2.14 -7.91 -11.86
N SER A 73 1.14 -8.42 -11.14
CA SER A 73 1.32 -9.03 -9.82
C SER A 73 2.13 -10.32 -9.89
N GLU A 74 1.85 -11.18 -10.87
CA GLU A 74 2.63 -12.38 -11.13
C GLU A 74 4.07 -12.05 -11.54
N TRP A 75 4.25 -11.09 -12.45
CA TRP A 75 5.59 -10.63 -12.83
C TRP A 75 6.37 -10.10 -11.63
N LEU A 76 5.75 -9.31 -10.75
CA LEU A 76 6.37 -8.80 -9.53
C LEU A 76 6.74 -9.92 -8.55
N ALA A 77 5.82 -10.85 -8.30
CA ALA A 77 6.05 -11.98 -7.41
C ALA A 77 7.21 -12.88 -7.91
N LEU A 78 7.23 -13.21 -9.20
CA LEU A 78 8.31 -14.01 -9.79
C LEU A 78 9.64 -13.24 -9.86
N SER A 79 9.58 -11.93 -10.12
CA SER A 79 10.77 -11.07 -10.19
C SER A 79 11.47 -10.86 -8.85
N THR A 80 10.72 -10.92 -7.74
CA THR A 80 11.23 -10.72 -6.37
C THR A 80 11.53 -12.05 -5.69
N GLY A 81 10.80 -13.09 -6.06
CA GLY A 81 10.92 -14.42 -5.48
C GLY A 81 10.42 -14.47 -4.04
N TRP A 82 10.58 -15.64 -3.43
CA TRP A 82 10.25 -15.89 -2.04
C TRP A 82 11.28 -16.82 -1.42
N LEU A 83 11.38 -16.76 -0.10
CA LEU A 83 12.16 -17.70 0.68
C LEU A 83 11.45 -19.06 0.70
N HIS A 84 12.20 -20.12 0.40
CA HIS A 84 11.72 -21.50 0.50
C HIS A 84 12.74 -22.32 1.29
N ILE A 85 12.34 -22.77 2.47
CA ILE A 85 13.13 -23.65 3.34
C ILE A 85 12.36 -24.97 3.50
N HIS A 86 13.04 -26.08 3.26
CA HIS A 86 12.49 -27.42 3.48
C HIS A 86 12.37 -27.74 4.97
N ALA A 87 11.56 -28.73 5.32
CA ALA A 87 11.37 -29.18 6.71
C ALA A 87 12.66 -29.66 7.38
N ASN A 88 13.65 -30.12 6.61
CA ASN A 88 14.99 -30.51 7.08
C ASN A 88 15.93 -29.30 7.35
N GLY A 89 15.45 -28.06 7.14
CA GLY A 89 16.23 -26.83 7.28
C GLY A 89 17.03 -26.42 6.04
N GLU A 90 16.98 -27.20 4.96
CA GLU A 90 17.68 -26.89 3.72
C GLU A 90 17.01 -25.72 2.98
N VAL A 91 17.81 -24.73 2.57
CA VAL A 91 17.31 -23.58 1.82
C VAL A 91 17.27 -23.92 0.33
N LYS A 92 16.06 -24.03 -0.24
CA LYS A 92 15.85 -24.26 -1.68
C LYS A 92 15.97 -22.98 -2.49
N ARG A 93 15.49 -21.86 -1.94
CA ARG A 93 15.46 -20.55 -2.62
C ARG A 93 15.55 -19.42 -1.62
N PHE A 94 16.31 -18.39 -1.97
CA PHE A 94 16.30 -17.09 -1.31
C PHE A 94 15.43 -16.09 -2.09
N GLN A 95 14.73 -15.21 -1.36
CA GLN A 95 14.11 -14.03 -1.96
C GLN A 95 15.21 -13.05 -2.41
N SER A 96 15.15 -12.61 -3.66
CA SER A 96 16.20 -11.78 -4.28
C SER A 96 15.77 -10.33 -4.49
N GLY A 97 14.51 -9.98 -4.19
CA GLY A 97 14.02 -8.62 -4.28
C GLY A 97 12.76 -8.37 -3.45
N VAL A 98 12.33 -7.11 -3.43
CA VAL A 98 11.11 -6.66 -2.73
C VAL A 98 10.31 -5.76 -3.65
N ALA A 99 8.99 -5.98 -3.72
CA ALA A 99 8.08 -5.08 -4.39
C ALA A 99 7.58 -4.04 -3.39
N ARG A 100 7.79 -2.76 -3.68
CA ARG A 100 7.29 -1.65 -2.88
C ARG A 100 6.17 -0.93 -3.63
N SER A 101 5.00 -0.86 -3.01
CA SER A 101 3.87 -0.09 -3.51
C SER A 101 3.74 1.23 -2.74
N SER A 102 3.27 2.26 -3.45
CA SER A 102 2.97 3.56 -2.89
C SER A 102 1.79 4.15 -3.65
N CYS A 103 0.90 4.85 -2.95
CA CYS A 103 -0.20 5.59 -3.55
C CYS A 103 -0.26 6.99 -2.93
N VAL A 104 -0.42 8.01 -3.79
CA VAL A 104 -0.44 9.42 -3.37
C VAL A 104 -1.73 9.77 -2.61
N ASP A 105 -2.82 9.04 -2.86
CA ASP A 105 -4.15 9.47 -2.39
C ASP A 105 -4.88 8.49 -1.47
N CYS A 106 -4.51 7.21 -1.36
CA CYS A 106 -5.06 6.36 -0.29
C CYS A 106 -4.25 5.09 0.04
N LEU A 107 -4.35 4.69 1.32
CA LEU A 107 -3.83 3.43 1.82
C LEU A 107 -4.53 2.22 1.18
N ASP A 108 -5.85 2.30 0.97
CA ASP A 108 -6.65 1.19 0.43
C ASP A 108 -6.15 0.66 -0.91
N ARG A 109 -5.82 1.56 -1.84
CA ARG A 109 -5.27 1.17 -3.16
C ARG A 109 -3.91 0.49 -3.03
N THR A 110 -3.13 0.89 -2.03
CA THR A 110 -1.85 0.24 -1.72
C THR A 110 -2.09 -1.17 -1.19
N ASN A 111 -3.05 -1.34 -0.28
CA ASN A 111 -3.42 -2.63 0.31
C ASN A 111 -3.97 -3.60 -0.74
N VAL A 112 -4.89 -3.13 -1.60
CA VAL A 112 -5.44 -3.93 -2.71
C VAL A 112 -4.34 -4.38 -3.67
N PHE A 113 -3.39 -3.51 -4.01
CA PHE A 113 -2.29 -3.88 -4.89
C PHE A 113 -1.36 -4.92 -4.24
N GLN A 114 -1.05 -4.78 -2.96
CA GLN A 114 -0.25 -5.76 -2.21
C GLN A 114 -0.95 -7.12 -2.12
N TYR A 115 -2.28 -7.12 -1.92
CA TYR A 115 -3.08 -8.34 -1.94
C TYR A 115 -2.90 -9.13 -3.25
N HIS A 116 -2.97 -8.46 -4.41
CA HIS A 116 -2.80 -9.14 -5.70
C HIS A 116 -1.38 -9.75 -5.87
N ILE A 117 -0.34 -9.05 -5.42
CA ILE A 117 1.04 -9.60 -5.40
C ILE A 117 1.10 -10.81 -4.47
N GLY A 118 0.50 -10.71 -3.28
CA GLY A 118 0.41 -11.79 -2.31
C GLY A 118 -0.30 -13.02 -2.87
N CYS A 119 -1.42 -12.84 -3.57
CA CYS A 119 -2.11 -13.91 -4.27
C CYS A 119 -1.18 -14.61 -5.26
N ALA A 120 -0.50 -13.85 -6.13
CA ALA A 120 0.38 -14.43 -7.15
C ALA A 120 1.57 -15.19 -6.54
N ALA A 121 2.17 -14.66 -5.47
CA ALA A 121 3.24 -15.32 -4.73
C ALA A 121 2.75 -16.62 -4.07
N LEU A 122 1.60 -16.58 -3.37
CA LEU A 122 1.01 -17.75 -2.71
C LEU A 122 0.64 -18.84 -3.71
N CYS A 123 0.07 -18.46 -4.87
CA CYS A 123 -0.24 -19.42 -5.93
C CYS A 123 1.02 -20.11 -6.43
N SER A 124 2.08 -19.33 -6.67
CA SER A 124 3.35 -19.89 -7.13
C SER A 124 3.97 -20.83 -6.08
N GLN A 125 3.88 -20.48 -4.80
CA GLN A 125 4.31 -21.34 -3.69
C GLN A 125 3.51 -22.65 -3.64
N LEU A 126 2.18 -22.58 -3.73
CA LEU A 126 1.32 -23.77 -3.70
C LEU A 126 1.53 -24.67 -4.92
N ARG A 127 1.77 -24.10 -6.10
CA ARG A 127 2.14 -24.85 -7.32
C ARG A 127 3.44 -25.60 -7.12
N GLU A 128 4.45 -24.96 -6.51
CA GLU A 128 5.74 -25.61 -6.22
C GLU A 128 5.64 -26.77 -5.24
N GLN A 129 4.62 -26.76 -4.36
CA GLN A 129 4.34 -27.87 -3.44
C GLN A 129 3.42 -28.94 -4.07
N GLY A 130 2.97 -28.75 -5.32
CA GLY A 130 2.04 -29.66 -5.98
C GLY A 130 0.63 -29.66 -5.38
N LEU A 131 0.27 -28.64 -4.59
CA LEU A 131 -1.04 -28.53 -3.95
C LEU A 131 -2.11 -27.98 -4.89
N ILE A 132 -1.70 -27.23 -5.92
CA ILE A 132 -2.58 -26.69 -6.96
C ILE A 132 -1.92 -26.92 -8.33
N GLY A 133 -2.75 -27.13 -9.36
CA GLY A 133 -2.28 -27.29 -10.74
C GLY A 133 -1.73 -26.00 -11.34
N VAL A 134 -1.10 -26.11 -12.52
CA VAL A 134 -0.86 -24.96 -13.38
C VAL A 134 -2.22 -24.54 -13.95
N PRO A 135 -2.73 -23.34 -13.65
CA PRO A 135 -3.98 -22.90 -14.23
C PRO A 135 -3.85 -22.79 -15.74
N GLU A 136 -4.94 -23.07 -16.46
CA GLU A 136 -5.04 -22.62 -17.84
C GLU A 136 -4.97 -21.08 -17.86
N ALA A 137 -4.44 -20.50 -18.94
CA ALA A 137 -4.23 -19.05 -19.01
C ALA A 137 -5.53 -18.28 -18.71
N GLY A 138 -5.54 -17.53 -17.60
CA GLY A 138 -6.69 -16.75 -17.16
C GLY A 138 -7.59 -17.41 -16.09
N GLU A 139 -7.28 -18.62 -15.62
CA GLU A 139 -8.01 -19.20 -14.49
C GLU A 139 -7.59 -18.58 -13.15
N PRO A 140 -8.55 -18.15 -12.32
CA PRO A 140 -8.26 -17.60 -11.01
C PRO A 140 -7.73 -18.69 -10.07
N PRO A 141 -6.94 -18.32 -9.06
CA PRO A 141 -6.50 -19.26 -8.02
C PRO A 141 -7.67 -19.95 -7.32
N PRO A 142 -7.45 -21.11 -6.67
CA PRO A 142 -8.51 -21.80 -5.93
C PRO A 142 -9.21 -20.88 -4.93
N LEU A 143 -10.54 -20.79 -5.05
CA LEU A 143 -11.39 -19.81 -4.36
C LEU A 143 -11.19 -19.79 -2.83
N MET A 144 -10.92 -20.95 -2.22
CA MET A 144 -10.72 -21.04 -0.78
C MET A 144 -9.44 -20.34 -0.32
N VAL A 145 -8.33 -20.47 -1.06
CA VAL A 145 -7.05 -19.83 -0.73
C VAL A 145 -7.17 -18.32 -0.88
N MET A 146 -7.83 -17.86 -1.94
CA MET A 146 -8.12 -16.45 -2.18
C MET A 146 -8.92 -15.86 -1.03
N ARG A 147 -9.98 -16.54 -0.57
CA ARG A 147 -10.86 -16.04 0.49
C ARG A 147 -10.13 -15.81 1.81
N GLU A 148 -9.32 -16.76 2.25
CA GLU A 148 -8.58 -16.60 3.52
C GLU A 148 -7.51 -15.51 3.40
N LEU A 149 -6.86 -15.41 2.23
CA LEU A 149 -5.92 -14.32 1.98
C LEU A 149 -6.63 -12.95 1.96
N THR A 150 -7.80 -12.85 1.34
CA THR A 150 -8.62 -11.62 1.35
C THR A 150 -8.88 -11.19 2.78
N ARG A 151 -9.35 -12.10 3.64
CA ARG A 151 -9.62 -11.82 5.04
C ARG A 151 -8.39 -11.29 5.79
N MET A 152 -7.22 -11.92 5.60
CA MET A 152 -5.99 -11.45 6.24
C MET A 152 -5.60 -10.03 5.79
N TYR A 153 -5.79 -9.70 4.50
CA TYR A 153 -5.50 -8.36 3.98
C TYR A 153 -6.54 -7.31 4.41
N GLU A 154 -7.80 -7.70 4.60
CA GLU A 154 -8.83 -6.84 5.19
C GLU A 154 -8.49 -6.51 6.64
N GLU A 155 -8.22 -7.52 7.47
CA GLU A 155 -7.82 -7.33 8.87
C GLU A 155 -6.54 -6.48 8.99
N MET A 156 -5.54 -6.74 8.13
CA MET A 156 -4.32 -5.92 8.07
C MET A 156 -4.64 -4.47 7.67
N GLY A 157 -5.52 -4.27 6.69
CA GLY A 157 -5.94 -2.95 6.23
C GLY A 157 -6.60 -2.13 7.35
N ASP A 158 -7.50 -2.75 8.11
CA ASP A 158 -8.17 -2.12 9.25
C ASP A 158 -7.16 -1.70 10.33
N GLN A 159 -6.20 -2.57 10.66
CA GLN A 159 -5.16 -2.24 11.65
C GLN A 159 -4.24 -1.12 11.18
N LEU A 160 -3.89 -1.09 9.89
CA LEU A 160 -3.10 0.01 9.34
C LEU A 160 -3.90 1.31 9.33
N ALA A 161 -5.20 1.28 8.98
CA ALA A 161 -6.05 2.47 8.98
C ALA A 161 -6.07 3.17 10.34
N TRP A 162 -6.04 2.43 11.46
CA TRP A 162 -5.90 2.99 12.80
C TRP A 162 -4.65 3.86 12.97
N GLN A 163 -3.52 3.47 12.38
CA GLN A 163 -2.27 4.24 12.46
C GLN A 163 -2.32 5.50 11.59
N TYR A 164 -2.98 5.43 10.44
CA TYR A 164 -3.10 6.57 9.52
C TYR A 164 -4.22 7.55 9.89
N ALA A 165 -5.17 7.13 10.73
CA ALA A 165 -6.19 7.98 11.33
C ALA A 165 -5.61 9.08 12.27
N GLY A 166 -4.30 9.07 12.55
CA GLY A 166 -3.60 10.15 13.26
C GLY A 166 -2.87 11.16 12.35
N SER A 167 -2.88 10.98 11.03
CA SER A 167 -2.09 11.80 10.09
C SER A 167 -2.67 13.22 9.86
N GLU A 168 -1.88 14.14 9.29
CA GLU A 168 -2.27 15.53 8.94
C GLU A 168 -3.64 15.66 8.24
N ALA A 169 -4.10 14.62 7.53
CA ALA A 169 -5.44 14.57 6.96
C ALA A 169 -6.55 14.73 8.02
N HIS A 170 -6.38 14.15 9.21
CA HIS A 170 -7.30 14.32 10.34
C HIS A 170 -7.13 15.65 11.07
N LYS A 171 -5.93 16.24 11.07
CA LYS A 171 -5.71 17.57 11.66
C LYS A 171 -6.51 18.66 10.92
N LYS A 172 -6.64 18.56 9.59
CA LYS A 172 -7.54 19.44 8.83
C LYS A 172 -9.00 19.30 9.29
N TYR A 173 -9.50 18.09 9.52
CA TYR A 173 -10.87 17.90 10.02
C TYR A 173 -11.06 18.34 11.47
N ALA A 174 -10.07 18.15 12.35
CA ALA A 174 -10.11 18.61 13.74
C ALA A 174 -10.12 20.15 13.84
N ASN A 175 -9.35 20.84 12.99
CA ASN A 175 -9.37 22.30 12.88
C ASN A 175 -10.70 22.83 12.31
N ILE A 176 -11.31 22.12 11.35
CA ILE A 176 -12.63 22.47 10.79
C ILE A 176 -13.77 22.23 11.80
N MET A 177 -13.65 21.22 12.67
CA MET A 177 -14.66 20.85 13.67
C MET A 177 -14.49 21.56 15.02
N GLY A 178 -13.55 22.51 15.15
CA GLY A 178 -13.39 23.32 16.36
C GLY A 178 -13.05 22.54 17.63
N ALA A 179 -12.51 21.32 17.52
CA ALA A 179 -12.09 20.51 18.66
C ALA A 179 -10.65 20.85 19.07
N GLY A 180 -10.44 22.12 19.40
CA GLY A 180 -9.15 22.68 19.79
C GLY A 180 -9.25 23.52 21.05
N GLN A 181 -9.91 23.02 22.11
CA GLN A 181 -9.71 23.58 23.44
C GLN A 181 -9.67 22.50 24.54
N SER A 182 -8.56 22.56 25.28
CA SER A 182 -8.41 22.25 26.70
C SER A 182 -8.05 20.82 27.10
N LEU A 183 -6.76 20.48 26.94
CA LEU A 183 -6.04 19.62 27.90
C LEU A 183 -4.63 20.18 28.15
N GLU A 184 -4.54 21.40 28.66
CA GLU A 184 -3.36 21.86 29.40
C GLU A 184 -3.84 22.57 30.67
N GLY A 185 -3.58 21.94 31.82
CA GLY A 185 -4.02 22.47 33.11
C GLY A 185 -3.82 21.53 34.30
N HIS A 186 -2.72 20.77 34.34
CA HIS A 186 -2.24 20.16 35.57
C HIS A 186 -0.83 20.67 35.87
N ALA A 187 -0.78 21.83 36.52
CA ALA A 187 0.37 22.29 37.28
C ALA A 187 -0.14 23.02 38.53
N SER A 188 -0.16 22.27 39.65
CA SER A 188 0.25 22.71 40.99
C SER A 188 -0.17 24.10 41.49
N SER A 189 -1.09 24.14 42.45
CA SER A 189 -0.90 24.96 43.65
C SER A 189 -1.43 24.26 44.90
N SER A 190 -0.47 23.84 45.72
CA SER A 190 -0.64 23.47 47.13
C SER A 190 -1.15 24.66 47.94
N GLY A 191 -1.96 24.36 48.96
CA GLY A 191 -2.80 25.34 49.63
C GLY A 191 -2.12 26.33 50.57
N SER A 192 -2.94 27.25 51.06
CA SER A 192 -2.83 27.82 52.41
C SER A 192 -4.18 28.42 52.81
N LEU A 193 -4.71 27.90 53.91
CA LEU A 193 -5.87 28.39 54.65
C LEU A 193 -5.47 29.59 55.52
N GLY A 194 -6.33 30.60 55.57
CA GLY A 194 -6.32 31.68 56.56
C GLY A 194 -6.38 33.06 55.89
N GLY A 195 -7.25 34.00 56.26
CA GLY A 195 -8.26 34.07 57.28
C GLY A 195 -8.83 35.49 57.31
N HIS A 196 -10.01 35.64 57.94
CA HIS A 196 -10.50 36.83 58.64
C HIS A 196 -10.83 38.15 57.88
N ARG A 197 -12.14 38.48 57.96
CA ARG A 197 -12.78 39.80 58.25
C ARG A 197 -12.47 40.97 57.30
N ARG A 198 -13.42 41.78 56.85
CA ARG A 198 -14.72 42.24 57.40
C ARG A 198 -15.74 42.40 56.28
#